data_AF-A0A961Q1I4-F1
#
_entry.id   AF-A0A961Q1I4-F1
#
_cell.length_a   1.000
_cell.length_b   1.000
_cell.length_c   1.000
_cell.angle_alpha   90.00
_cell.angle_beta   90.00
_cell.angle_gamma   90.00
#
_symmetry.space_group_name_H-M   'P 1'
#
loop_
_entity.id
_entity.type
_entity.pdbx_description
1 polymer ?
#
loop_
_entity_poly.entity_id
_entity_poly.type
_entity_poly.pdbx_seq_one_letter_code
_entity_poly.pdbx_strand_id
1 'polypeptide(L)'
;IHVQIPTAFFEDQVRRTGHEPKGDRMAVGQIFLPRSDFGAQEAARTIVETEVLRMGYYIYGWRHVPVDITCLGEKANATRPEIEQILISNAKGVDEETFERELYVIRRRIEKAGSAIRDFYICSMSCRSMIYKGMMLAEQVSVFYPDLQDERFESAFAIYHQRYSTNTFPRWWLAQPFRMLAHNGEINTLKG
;
A
#
# COMPACT_ATOMS: atom_id res chain seq x y z
N ILE A 1 -5.63 9.12 0.76
CA ILE A 1 -5.94 9.36 -0.65
C ILE A 1 -5.74 8.08 -1.47
N HIS A 2 -6.63 7.80 -2.40
CA HIS A 2 -6.58 6.69 -3.35
C HIS A 2 -6.54 7.28 -4.75
N VAL A 3 -5.52 6.89 -5.51
CA VAL A 3 -5.11 7.50 -6.77
C VAL A 3 -4.76 6.41 -7.77
N GLN A 4 -4.79 6.73 -9.05
CA GLN A 4 -4.12 5.95 -10.09
C GLN A 4 -2.62 5.85 -9.79
N ILE A 5 -2.00 4.72 -10.16
CA ILE A 5 -0.54 4.58 -10.05
C ILE A 5 0.15 5.55 -11.03
N PRO A 6 1.01 6.46 -10.55
CA PRO A 6 1.79 7.36 -11.41
C PRO A 6 2.97 6.60 -12.03
N THR A 7 2.77 6.09 -13.24
CA THR A 7 3.76 5.24 -13.93
C THR A 7 5.14 5.89 -14.03
N ALA A 8 5.21 7.15 -14.45
CA ALA A 8 6.49 7.87 -14.63
C ALA A 8 7.28 7.97 -13.33
N PHE A 9 6.61 8.22 -12.21
CA PHE A 9 7.23 8.24 -10.89
C PHE A 9 7.82 6.87 -10.53
N PHE A 10 7.06 5.79 -10.70
CA PHE A 10 7.50 4.46 -10.30
C PHE A 10 8.53 3.83 -11.24
N GLU A 11 8.54 4.16 -12.52
CA GLU A 11 9.62 3.76 -13.43
C GLU A 11 10.97 4.30 -12.96
N ASP A 12 11.02 5.54 -12.48
CA ASP A 12 12.23 6.10 -11.86
C ASP A 12 12.60 5.35 -10.57
N GLN A 13 11.62 4.95 -9.76
CA GLN A 13 11.88 4.14 -8.57
C GLN A 13 12.46 2.76 -8.92
N VAL A 14 11.98 2.12 -9.99
CA VAL A 14 12.56 0.85 -10.50
C VAL A 14 14.01 1.05 -10.93
N ARG A 15 14.33 2.14 -11.64
CA ARG A 15 15.73 2.46 -11.99
C ARG A 15 16.61 2.62 -10.76
N ARG A 16 16.10 3.23 -9.69
CA ARG A 16 16.81 3.38 -8.41
C ARG A 16 17.07 2.05 -7.69
N THR A 17 16.29 1.00 -7.95
CA THR A 17 16.59 -0.34 -7.43
C THR A 17 17.63 -1.10 -8.27
N GLY A 18 18.17 -0.49 -9.33
CA GLY A 18 19.17 -1.10 -10.22
C GLY A 18 18.56 -1.94 -11.35
N HIS A 19 17.26 -1.79 -11.60
CA HIS A 19 16.54 -2.50 -12.66
C HIS A 19 16.09 -1.54 -13.76
N GLU A 20 15.99 -2.03 -14.99
CA GLU A 20 15.32 -1.28 -16.06
C GLU A 20 13.82 -1.61 -16.11
N PRO A 21 12.92 -0.62 -16.17
CA PRO A 21 11.52 -0.86 -16.44
C PRO A 21 11.36 -1.60 -17.77
N LYS A 22 10.63 -2.73 -17.75
CA LYS A 22 10.48 -3.59 -18.93
C LYS A 22 9.53 -3.03 -20.00
N GLY A 23 8.98 -1.83 -19.79
CA GLY A 23 7.91 -1.25 -20.62
C GLY A 23 6.58 -2.00 -20.48
N ASP A 24 6.50 -2.96 -19.57
CA ASP A 24 5.27 -3.64 -19.20
C ASP A 24 4.51 -2.86 -18.14
N ARG A 25 3.23 -3.21 -17.96
CA ARG A 25 2.45 -2.63 -16.86
C ARG A 25 3.01 -3.12 -15.53
N MET A 26 3.26 -2.18 -14.64
CA MET A 26 3.72 -2.47 -13.27
C MET A 26 2.56 -2.42 -12.28
N ALA A 27 2.67 -3.21 -11.23
CA ALA A 27 1.83 -3.16 -10.05
C ALA A 27 2.61 -2.70 -8.82
N VAL A 28 1.90 -2.07 -7.89
CA VAL A 28 2.44 -1.60 -6.63
C VAL A 28 1.63 -2.21 -5.49
N GLY A 29 2.31 -2.91 -4.58
CA GLY A 29 1.74 -3.31 -3.30
C GLY A 29 2.12 -2.30 -2.23
N GLN A 30 1.17 -1.53 -1.70
CA GLN A 30 1.36 -0.66 -0.54
C GLN A 30 1.11 -1.45 0.74
N ILE A 31 2.12 -1.61 1.57
CA ILE A 31 2.10 -2.57 2.69
C ILE A 31 2.53 -1.86 3.98
N PHE A 32 1.76 -2.12 5.03
CA PHE A 32 2.14 -1.86 6.42
C PHE A 32 2.74 -3.12 6.99
N LEU A 33 3.95 -3.00 7.51
CA LEU A 33 4.72 -4.06 8.12
C LEU A 33 4.93 -3.77 9.63
N PRO A 34 5.20 -4.80 10.44
CA PRO A 34 5.64 -4.61 11.82
C PRO A 34 6.89 -3.71 11.88
N ARG A 35 6.83 -2.60 12.64
CA ARG A 35 7.96 -1.66 12.75
C ARG A 35 9.00 -2.09 13.79
N SER A 36 8.55 -2.69 14.89
CA SER A 36 9.38 -2.98 16.06
C SER A 36 9.78 -4.45 16.18
N ASP A 37 9.33 -5.30 15.26
CA ASP A 37 9.65 -6.73 15.23
C ASP A 37 10.23 -7.08 13.86
N PHE A 38 11.57 -7.04 13.77
CA PHE A 38 12.30 -7.31 12.54
C PHE A 38 12.11 -8.74 12.03
N GLY A 39 11.91 -9.71 12.93
CA GLY A 39 11.66 -11.10 12.53
C GLY A 39 10.29 -11.25 11.86
N ALA A 40 9.26 -10.62 12.43
CA ALA A 40 7.93 -10.55 11.84
C ALA A 40 7.91 -9.74 10.53
N GLN A 41 8.72 -8.69 10.46
CA GLN A 41 8.88 -7.87 9.25
C GLN A 41 9.46 -8.68 8.08
N GLU A 42 10.57 -9.39 8.31
CA GLU A 42 11.19 -10.28 7.31
C GLU A 42 10.26 -11.44 6.92
N ALA A 43 9.57 -12.04 7.89
CA ALA A 43 8.58 -13.08 7.61
C ALA A 43 7.44 -12.56 6.72
N ALA A 44 6.95 -11.35 6.96
CA ALA A 44 5.93 -10.71 6.13
C ALA A 44 6.44 -10.44 4.71
N ARG A 45 7.66 -9.91 4.54
CA ARG A 45 8.28 -9.72 3.21
C ARG A 45 8.42 -11.04 2.47
N THR A 46 8.93 -12.07 3.14
CA THR A 46 9.10 -13.43 2.59
C THR A 46 7.78 -14.00 2.09
N ILE A 47 6.69 -13.85 2.86
CA ILE A 47 5.36 -14.33 2.46
C ILE A 47 4.88 -13.57 1.21
N VAL A 48 5.05 -12.24 1.19
CA VAL A 48 4.65 -11.41 0.05
C VAL A 48 5.38 -11.84 -1.21
N GLU A 49 6.72 -11.93 -1.15
CA GLU A 49 7.55 -12.37 -2.26
C GLU A 49 7.19 -13.77 -2.73
N THR A 50 7.04 -14.71 -1.80
CA THR A 50 6.68 -16.10 -2.10
C THR A 50 5.40 -16.20 -2.90
N GLU A 51 4.34 -15.48 -2.52
CA GLU A 51 3.05 -15.56 -3.22
C GLU A 51 3.06 -14.84 -4.58
N VAL A 52 3.82 -13.75 -4.71
CA VAL A 52 4.02 -13.07 -6.00
C VAL A 52 4.81 -13.96 -6.97
N LEU A 53 5.93 -14.54 -6.52
CA LEU A 53 6.76 -15.44 -7.32
C LEU A 53 6.02 -16.73 -7.67
N ARG A 54 5.23 -17.29 -6.75
CA ARG A 54 4.40 -18.48 -6.99
C ARG A 54 3.37 -18.28 -8.11
N MET A 55 2.89 -17.05 -8.31
CA MET A 55 1.99 -16.72 -9.42
C MET A 55 2.73 -16.45 -10.75
N GLY A 56 4.06 -16.46 -10.72
CA GLY A 56 4.93 -16.30 -11.89
C GLY A 56 5.21 -14.85 -12.26
N TYR A 57 5.00 -13.89 -11.36
CA TYR A 57 5.32 -12.48 -11.60
C TYR A 57 6.75 -12.14 -11.18
N TYR A 58 7.26 -11.05 -11.76
CA TYR A 58 8.60 -10.55 -11.48
C TYR A 58 8.56 -9.46 -10.41
N ILE A 59 9.50 -9.47 -9.49
CA ILE A 59 9.64 -8.45 -8.45
C ILE A 59 10.84 -7.58 -8.80
N TYR A 60 10.61 -6.28 -9.00
CA TYR A 60 11.70 -5.30 -9.17
C TYR A 60 12.39 -4.97 -7.84
N GLY A 61 11.70 -5.19 -6.73
CA GLY A 61 12.24 -5.02 -5.39
C GLY A 61 11.27 -4.30 -4.45
N TRP A 62 11.76 -4.10 -3.24
CA TRP A 62 11.10 -3.31 -2.21
C TRP A 62 11.58 -1.86 -2.25
N ARG A 63 10.66 -0.95 -1.96
CA ARG A 63 10.89 0.47 -1.78
C ARG A 63 10.39 0.87 -0.40
N HIS A 64 11.27 1.41 0.43
CA HIS A 64 10.85 2.12 1.63
C HIS A 64 10.15 3.42 1.23
N VAL A 65 8.94 3.64 1.76
CA VAL A 65 8.18 4.86 1.42
C VAL A 65 8.70 6.01 2.29
N PRO A 66 9.20 7.10 1.70
CA PRO A 66 9.65 8.25 2.47
C PRO A 66 8.46 8.82 3.25
N VAL A 67 8.67 9.06 4.54
CA VAL A 67 7.66 9.65 5.42
C VAL A 67 8.23 10.75 6.29
N ASP A 68 7.48 11.83 6.46
CA ASP A 68 7.76 12.88 7.44
C ASP A 68 6.89 12.67 8.69
N ILE A 69 7.51 12.25 9.79
CA ILE A 69 6.80 11.96 11.03
C ILE A 69 6.53 13.21 11.90
N THR A 70 7.03 14.38 11.51
CA THR A 70 6.86 15.63 12.29
C THR A 70 5.40 16.06 12.39
N CYS A 71 4.56 15.65 11.43
CA CYS A 71 3.14 15.93 11.43
C CYS A 71 2.32 14.91 12.25
N LEU A 72 2.94 13.88 12.83
CA LEU A 72 2.23 12.88 13.63
C LEU A 72 2.22 13.24 15.11
N GLY A 73 1.06 13.08 15.75
CA GLY A 73 0.99 13.04 17.21
C GLY A 73 1.68 11.79 17.78
N GLU A 74 2.16 11.87 19.01
CA GLU A 74 2.93 10.82 19.69
C GLU A 74 2.23 9.44 19.64
N LYS A 75 0.93 9.40 19.93
CA LYS A 75 0.12 8.16 19.88
C LYS A 75 0.09 7.53 18.49
N ALA A 76 -0.02 8.35 17.43
CA ALA A 76 -0.04 7.85 16.05
C ALA A 76 1.34 7.34 15.63
N ASN A 77 2.40 8.02 16.05
CA ASN A 77 3.78 7.59 15.77
C ASN A 77 4.18 6.33 16.55
N ALA A 78 3.64 6.13 17.76
CA ALA A 78 3.88 4.94 18.57
C ALA A 78 3.32 3.67 17.94
N THR A 79 2.17 3.76 17.24
CA THR A 79 1.55 2.64 16.52
C THR A 79 1.83 2.66 15.02
N ARG A 80 2.74 3.53 14.55
CA ARG A 80 3.08 3.66 13.13
C ARG A 80 3.70 2.37 12.62
N PRO A 81 3.17 1.78 11.54
CA PRO A 81 3.79 0.63 10.90
C PRO A 81 5.05 1.07 10.14
N GLU A 82 5.88 0.10 9.79
CA GLU A 82 6.81 0.33 8.69
C GLU A 82 6.01 0.35 7.38
N ILE A 83 6.28 1.33 6.51
CA ILE A 83 5.52 1.53 5.29
C ILE A 83 6.42 1.27 4.10
N GLU A 84 6.10 0.21 3.36
CA GLU A 84 6.90 -0.20 2.21
C GLU A 84 6.02 -0.51 1.01
N GLN A 85 6.64 -0.41 -0.15
CA GLN A 85 6.07 -0.76 -1.43
C GLN A 85 6.83 -1.92 -2.03
N ILE A 86 6.10 -2.90 -2.57
CA ILE A 86 6.67 -3.90 -3.48
C ILE A 86 6.31 -3.56 -4.91
N LEU A 87 7.31 -3.53 -5.79
CA LEU A 87 7.18 -3.20 -7.21
C LEU A 87 7.19 -4.49 -8.03
N ILE A 88 6.12 -4.73 -8.79
CA ILE A 88 5.86 -6.02 -9.46
C ILE A 88 5.66 -5.79 -10.96
N SER A 89 6.43 -6.46 -11.79
CA SER A 89 6.26 -6.41 -13.26
C SER A 89 5.29 -7.47 -13.74
N ASN A 90 4.48 -7.09 -14.74
CA ASN A 90 3.68 -8.01 -15.53
C ASN A 90 4.54 -8.78 -16.55
N ALA A 91 5.58 -9.46 -16.10
CA ALA A 91 6.50 -10.21 -16.95
C ALA A 91 5.80 -11.35 -17.73
N LYS A 92 4.61 -11.77 -17.28
CA LYS A 92 3.75 -12.75 -17.98
C LYS A 92 3.07 -12.17 -19.23
N GLY A 93 3.03 -10.84 -19.37
CA GLY A 93 2.39 -10.17 -20.49
C GLY A 93 0.87 -10.38 -20.56
N VAL A 94 0.22 -10.64 -19.42
CA VAL A 94 -1.25 -10.79 -19.39
C VAL A 94 -1.93 -9.43 -19.54
N ASP A 95 -3.20 -9.42 -19.93
CA ASP A 95 -3.97 -8.19 -19.99
C ASP A 95 -4.20 -7.58 -18.58
N GLU A 96 -4.62 -6.32 -18.56
CA GLU A 96 -4.80 -5.55 -17.33
C GLU A 96 -5.84 -6.17 -16.37
N GLU A 97 -6.95 -6.69 -16.90
CA GLU A 97 -8.02 -7.27 -16.08
C GLU A 97 -7.56 -8.58 -15.44
N THR A 98 -6.88 -9.43 -16.22
CA THR A 98 -6.25 -10.64 -15.69
C THR A 98 -5.21 -10.29 -14.63
N PHE A 99 -4.38 -9.27 -14.84
CA PHE A 99 -3.37 -8.88 -13.86
C PHE A 99 -3.99 -8.40 -12.54
N GLU A 100 -5.00 -7.53 -12.58
CA GLU A 100 -5.75 -7.10 -11.38
C GLU A 100 -6.37 -8.28 -10.62
N ARG A 101 -6.99 -9.22 -11.34
CA ARG A 101 -7.59 -10.42 -10.73
C ARG A 101 -6.53 -11.30 -10.07
N GLU A 102 -5.39 -11.50 -10.71
CA GLU A 102 -4.30 -12.29 -10.13
C GLU A 102 -3.67 -11.60 -8.91
N LEU A 103 -3.47 -10.27 -8.95
CA LEU A 103 -3.02 -9.47 -7.80
C LEU A 103 -4.00 -9.54 -6.63
N TYR A 104 -5.31 -9.54 -6.89
CA TYR A 104 -6.33 -9.80 -5.88
C TYR A 104 -6.14 -11.18 -5.23
N VAL A 105 -5.93 -12.23 -6.03
CA VAL A 105 -5.70 -13.59 -5.51
C VAL A 105 -4.40 -13.66 -4.69
N ILE A 106 -3.31 -13.07 -5.19
CA ILE A 106 -2.03 -12.97 -4.49
C ILE A 106 -2.24 -12.30 -3.12
N ARG A 107 -2.87 -11.13 -3.07
CA ARG A 107 -3.18 -10.42 -1.82
C ARG A 107 -3.96 -11.31 -0.85
N ARG A 108 -4.99 -12.04 -1.31
CA ARG A 108 -5.78 -12.93 -0.45
C ARG A 108 -4.95 -14.09 0.10
N ARG A 109 -4.02 -14.63 -0.68
CA ARG A 109 -3.10 -15.69 -0.22
C ARG A 109 -2.10 -15.14 0.81
N ILE A 110 -1.55 -13.96 0.57
CA ILE A 110 -0.67 -13.27 1.53
C ILE A 110 -1.41 -12.99 2.84
N GLU A 111 -2.62 -12.43 2.78
CA GLU A 111 -3.45 -12.17 3.97
C GLU A 111 -3.72 -13.45 4.77
N LYS A 112 -3.93 -14.58 4.08
CA LYS A 112 -4.14 -15.88 4.73
C LYS A 112 -2.85 -16.39 5.39
N ALA A 113 -1.74 -16.38 4.66
CA ALA A 113 -0.45 -16.90 5.13
C ALA A 113 0.14 -16.04 6.26
N GLY A 114 -0.02 -14.73 6.19
CA GLY A 114 0.45 -13.77 7.19
C GLY A 114 -0.53 -13.50 8.33
N SER A 115 -1.62 -14.28 8.45
CA SER A 115 -2.70 -14.01 9.41
C SER A 115 -2.27 -14.00 10.89
N ALA A 116 -1.17 -14.69 11.22
CA ALA A 116 -0.59 -14.70 12.57
C ALA A 116 0.35 -13.50 12.84
N ILE A 117 0.76 -12.78 11.80
CA ILE A 117 1.67 -11.63 11.91
C ILE A 117 0.84 -10.41 12.33
N ARG A 118 1.12 -9.89 13.52
CA ARG A 118 0.46 -8.69 14.03
C ARG A 118 0.91 -7.47 13.25
N ASP A 119 0.05 -6.47 13.13
CA ASP A 119 0.33 -5.19 12.46
C ASP A 119 0.79 -5.29 10.99
N PHE A 120 0.54 -6.45 10.35
CA PHE A 120 0.75 -6.66 8.92
C PHE A 120 -0.55 -6.37 8.14
N TYR A 121 -0.50 -5.45 7.18
CA TYR A 121 -1.68 -5.07 6.41
C TYR A 121 -1.35 -4.55 5.01
N ILE A 122 -2.04 -5.09 3.99
CA ILE A 122 -1.90 -4.63 2.61
C ILE A 122 -2.96 -3.56 2.32
N CYS A 123 -2.55 -2.30 2.17
CA CYS A 123 -3.43 -1.18 1.86
C CYS A 123 -4.03 -1.32 0.45
N SER A 124 -3.16 -1.55 -0.54
CA SER A 124 -3.51 -1.79 -1.94
C SER A 124 -2.49 -2.73 -2.56
N MET A 125 -2.90 -3.50 -3.57
CA MET A 125 -2.03 -4.32 -4.40
C MET A 125 -2.71 -4.44 -5.75
N SER A 126 -2.28 -3.61 -6.70
CA SER A 126 -2.99 -3.32 -7.95
C SER A 126 -2.00 -2.75 -8.98
N CYS A 127 -2.34 -2.88 -10.26
CA CYS A 127 -1.68 -2.24 -11.41
C CYS A 127 -2.44 -1.03 -11.96
N ARG A 128 -3.61 -0.71 -11.36
CA ARG A 128 -4.41 0.48 -11.66
C ARG A 128 -4.21 1.59 -10.65
N SER A 129 -4.20 1.24 -9.36
CA SER A 129 -4.39 2.23 -8.31
C SER A 129 -3.66 1.87 -7.02
N MET A 130 -3.44 2.89 -6.19
CA MET A 130 -2.77 2.73 -4.92
C MET A 130 -3.33 3.66 -3.85
N ILE A 131 -3.13 3.28 -2.58
CA ILE A 131 -3.70 4.01 -1.44
C ILE A 131 -2.59 4.50 -0.52
N TYR A 132 -2.45 5.81 -0.42
CA TYR A 132 -1.70 6.48 0.65
C TYR A 132 -2.66 6.84 1.77
N LYS A 133 -2.53 6.19 2.92
CA LYS A 133 -3.37 6.45 4.10
C LYS A 133 -2.55 6.37 5.38
N GLY A 134 -3.08 6.92 6.46
CA GLY A 134 -2.42 6.87 7.76
C GLY A 134 -3.20 7.61 8.83
N MET A 135 -2.54 7.80 9.97
CA MET A 135 -3.12 8.43 11.16
C MET A 135 -2.62 9.87 11.34
N MET A 136 -2.81 10.70 10.31
CA MET A 136 -2.51 12.13 10.29
C MET A 136 -3.78 12.95 10.03
N LEU A 137 -3.69 14.27 10.23
CA LEU A 137 -4.73 15.18 9.73
C LEU A 137 -4.78 15.14 8.20
N ALA A 138 -5.97 15.27 7.62
CA ALA A 138 -6.15 15.15 6.18
C ALA A 138 -5.32 16.18 5.39
N GLU A 139 -5.21 17.41 5.90
CA GLU A 139 -4.39 18.48 5.32
C GLU A 139 -2.88 18.19 5.36
N GLN A 140 -2.44 17.27 6.22
CA GLN A 140 -1.03 16.89 6.37
C GLN A 140 -0.66 15.62 5.58
N VAL A 141 -1.56 15.09 4.75
CA VAL A 141 -1.28 13.85 3.99
C VAL A 141 -0.06 14.00 3.06
N SER A 142 0.09 15.15 2.41
CA SER A 142 1.22 15.45 1.52
C SER A 142 2.50 15.79 2.27
N VAL A 143 2.38 16.26 3.52
CA VAL A 143 3.54 16.43 4.42
C VAL A 143 4.04 15.04 4.83
N PHE A 144 3.15 14.19 5.34
CA PHE A 144 3.52 12.84 5.77
C PHE A 144 4.05 11.98 4.63
N TYR A 145 3.48 12.09 3.43
CA TYR A 145 3.92 11.38 2.24
C TYR A 145 4.46 12.37 1.18
N PRO A 146 5.75 12.71 1.22
CA PRO A 146 6.38 13.62 0.26
C PRO A 146 6.25 13.18 -1.20
N ASP A 147 6.06 11.87 -1.45
CA ASP A 147 5.78 11.35 -2.79
C ASP A 147 4.61 12.07 -3.47
N LEU A 148 3.60 12.49 -2.69
CA LEU A 148 2.42 13.21 -3.21
C LEU A 148 2.71 14.66 -3.63
N GLN A 149 3.92 15.17 -3.35
CA GLN A 149 4.37 16.49 -3.78
C GLN A 149 5.25 16.42 -5.03
N ASP A 150 5.60 15.22 -5.52
CA ASP A 150 6.37 15.04 -6.75
C ASP A 150 5.50 15.38 -7.96
N GLU A 151 6.02 16.19 -8.89
CA GLU A 151 5.28 16.61 -10.10
C GLU A 151 4.90 15.42 -10.99
N ARG A 152 5.64 14.31 -10.92
CA ARG A 152 5.33 13.08 -11.67
C ARG A 152 4.21 12.28 -11.04
N PHE A 153 3.72 12.67 -9.87
CA PHE A 153 2.63 12.02 -9.16
C PHE A 153 1.27 12.42 -9.77
N GLU A 154 1.11 12.15 -11.06
CA GLU A 154 -0.08 12.46 -11.84
C GLU A 154 -1.15 11.37 -11.70
N SER A 155 -2.41 11.78 -11.70
CA SER A 155 -3.53 10.85 -11.54
C SER A 155 -4.79 11.33 -12.25
N ALA A 156 -5.46 10.44 -12.98
CA ALA A 156 -6.74 10.74 -13.60
C ALA A 156 -7.90 10.84 -12.58
N PHE A 157 -7.72 10.34 -11.36
CA PHE A 157 -8.72 10.41 -10.30
C PHE A 157 -8.09 10.49 -8.92
N ALA A 158 -8.84 11.03 -7.96
CA ALA A 158 -8.47 10.99 -6.56
C ALA A 158 -9.70 10.77 -5.68
N ILE A 159 -9.59 9.84 -4.72
CA ILE A 159 -10.57 9.64 -3.66
C ILE A 159 -9.88 9.93 -2.33
N TYR A 160 -10.42 10.85 -1.53
CA TYR A 160 -9.92 11.15 -0.19
C TYR A 160 -11.00 10.90 0.85
N HIS A 161 -10.56 10.66 2.08
CA HIS A 161 -11.47 10.42 3.20
C HIS A 161 -10.80 10.83 4.50
N GLN A 162 -11.53 11.54 5.36
CA GLN A 162 -11.14 11.82 6.72
C GLN A 162 -12.15 11.19 7.66
N ARG A 163 -11.67 10.36 8.60
CA ARG A 163 -12.53 9.70 9.58
C ARG A 163 -12.44 10.40 10.92
N TYR A 164 -13.58 10.72 11.51
CA TYR A 164 -13.67 11.02 12.94
C TYR A 164 -13.91 9.71 13.70
N SER A 165 -13.05 9.35 14.64
CA SER A 165 -13.22 8.13 15.44
C SER A 165 -13.45 8.50 16.90
N THR A 166 -14.42 7.86 17.53
CA THR A 166 -14.65 7.90 18.98
C THR A 166 -13.65 7.02 19.75
N ASN A 167 -12.75 6.30 19.07
CA ASN A 167 -11.72 5.48 19.69
C ASN A 167 -10.42 6.28 19.90
N THR A 168 -9.87 6.20 21.11
CA THR A 168 -8.63 6.88 21.50
C THR A 168 -7.36 6.15 21.09
N PHE A 169 -7.44 4.91 20.60
CA PHE A 169 -6.30 4.10 20.17
C PHE A 169 -6.18 4.05 18.64
N PRO A 170 -5.14 4.68 18.05
CA PRO A 170 -4.98 4.76 16.61
C PRO A 170 -4.59 3.41 16.00
N ARG A 171 -5.42 2.90 15.08
CA ARG A 171 -5.14 1.71 14.26
C ARG A 171 -5.02 2.11 12.79
N TRP A 172 -3.79 2.11 12.28
CA TRP A 172 -3.46 2.59 10.93
C TRP A 172 -4.24 1.89 9.81
N TRP A 173 -4.46 0.59 9.91
CA TRP A 173 -5.20 -0.16 8.88
C TRP A 173 -6.68 0.22 8.77
N LEU A 174 -7.27 0.83 9.81
CA LEU A 174 -8.66 1.31 9.82
C LEU A 174 -8.83 2.69 9.17
N ALA A 175 -7.74 3.38 8.84
CA ALA A 175 -7.80 4.57 8.02
C ALA A 175 -8.39 4.22 6.64
N GLN A 176 -9.08 5.18 6.03
CA GLN A 176 -9.69 5.08 4.72
C GLN A 176 -8.96 6.02 3.74
N PRO A 177 -9.06 5.83 2.40
CA PRO A 177 -9.93 4.87 1.69
C PRO A 177 -9.60 3.39 1.91
N PHE A 178 -10.60 2.54 1.70
CA PHE A 178 -10.41 1.11 1.42
C PHE A 178 -10.25 0.90 -0.09
N ARG A 179 -9.87 -0.33 -0.46
CA ARG A 179 -9.46 -0.74 -1.82
C ARG A 179 -10.45 -0.33 -2.93
N MET A 180 -11.75 -0.28 -2.61
CA MET A 180 -12.82 0.08 -3.55
C MET A 180 -13.84 1.06 -2.96
N LEU A 181 -13.63 1.56 -1.73
CA LEU A 181 -14.67 2.27 -0.99
C LEU A 181 -14.08 3.32 -0.07
N ALA A 182 -14.71 4.49 -0.04
CA ALA A 182 -14.65 5.45 1.06
C ALA A 182 -16.07 5.64 1.60
N HIS A 183 -16.25 5.62 2.91
CA HIS A 183 -17.57 5.60 3.54
C HIS A 183 -17.67 6.59 4.70
N ASN A 184 -18.50 7.62 4.48
CA ASN A 184 -18.91 8.58 5.49
C ASN A 184 -20.24 8.12 6.11
N GLY A 185 -20.18 7.54 7.32
CA GLY A 185 -21.36 7.06 8.05
C GLY A 185 -21.07 5.84 8.90
N GLU A 186 -22.13 5.21 9.41
CA GLU A 186 -22.08 3.96 10.18
C GLU A 186 -23.02 2.93 9.58
N ILE A 187 -22.56 1.67 9.45
CA ILE A 187 -23.37 0.55 8.98
C ILE A 187 -24.03 -0.10 10.20
N ASN A 188 -25.28 0.30 10.49
CA ASN A 188 -26.01 -0.13 11.69
C ASN A 188 -26.44 -1.62 11.68
N THR A 189 -26.33 -2.30 10.53
CA THR A 189 -26.79 -3.68 10.32
C THR A 189 -25.65 -4.67 10.05
N LEU A 190 -24.42 -4.38 10.50
CA LEU A 190 -23.23 -5.20 10.19
C LEU A 190 -23.33 -6.68 10.60
N LYS A 191 -24.11 -6.99 11.64
CA LYS A 191 -24.32 -8.36 12.17
C LYS A 191 -25.63 -9.01 11.69
N GLY A 192 -26.38 -8.32 10.83
CA GLY A 192 -27.68 -8.76 10.33
C GLY A 192 -27.59 -9.87 9.29
#